data_AF-A0A147BLR7-F1
#
_entry.id   AF-A0A147BLR7-F1
#
_cell.length_a   1.000
_cell.length_b   1.000
_cell.length_c   1.000
_cell.angle_alpha   90.00
_cell.angle_beta   90.00
_cell.angle_gamma   90.00
#
_symmetry.space_group_name_H-M   'P 1'
#
loop_
_entity.id
_entity.type
_entity.pdbx_description
1 polymer ?
#
loop_
_entity_poly.entity_id
_entity_poly.type
_entity_poly.pdbx_seq_one_letter_code
_entity_poly.pdbx_strand_id
1 'polypeptide(L)'
;FLEGEDYDKLFDRFDADGSGTIKFDEFMRAIRPRMTPSRLALVEKAFAKLDRSGDGQVTYDDMQGVYSVRNHPDYLNGEKTEKELLTKFLASFEQGGVVDGAVTKDEFIDYYAGVSASIDEDAYFDLMMRTCWKL
;
A
#
# COMPACT_ATOMS: atom_id res chain seq x y z
N PHE A 1 -30.61 17.47 0.97
CA PHE A 1 -30.61 16.15 1.64
C PHE A 1 -30.45 15.12 0.53
N LEU A 2 -29.57 14.13 0.70
CA LEU A 2 -29.34 13.10 -0.32
C LEU A 2 -30.65 12.32 -0.54
N GLU A 3 -30.91 11.85 -1.75
CA GLU A 3 -32.10 11.03 -2.07
C GLU A 3 -31.83 9.54 -1.80
N GLY A 4 -32.87 8.70 -1.75
CA GLY A 4 -32.75 7.27 -1.42
C GLY A 4 -31.68 6.52 -2.22
N GLU A 5 -31.65 6.71 -3.55
CA GLU A 5 -30.63 6.09 -4.41
C GLU A 5 -29.20 6.63 -4.17
N ASP A 6 -29.07 7.86 -3.68
CA ASP A 6 -27.76 8.43 -3.36
C ASP A 6 -27.22 7.85 -2.05
N TYR A 7 -28.09 7.46 -1.12
CA TYR A 7 -27.70 6.77 0.11
C TYR A 7 -27.16 5.37 -0.19
N ASP A 8 -27.84 4.60 -1.04
CA ASP A 8 -27.40 3.25 -1.39
C ASP A 8 -26.04 3.28 -2.10
N LYS A 9 -25.87 4.17 -3.10
CA LYS A 9 -24.58 4.35 -3.79
C LYS A 9 -23.46 4.84 -2.86
N LEU A 10 -23.80 5.67 -1.89
CA LEU A 10 -22.83 6.11 -0.89
C LEU A 10 -22.48 4.97 0.04
N PHE A 11 -23.46 4.19 0.49
CA PHE A 11 -23.26 3.05 1.36
C PHE A 11 -22.38 1.99 0.68
N ASP A 12 -22.68 1.61 -0.55
CA ASP A 12 -21.90 0.66 -1.36
C ASP A 12 -20.45 1.12 -1.55
N ARG A 13 -20.21 2.43 -1.54
CA ARG A 13 -18.86 2.98 -1.64
C ARG A 13 -18.08 2.88 -0.33
N PHE A 14 -18.76 2.85 0.80
CA PHE A 14 -18.16 2.74 2.13
C PHE A 14 -18.05 1.28 2.60
N ASP A 15 -19.04 0.42 2.31
CA ASP A 15 -19.06 -1.01 2.64
C ASP A 15 -18.23 -1.81 1.62
N ALA A 16 -16.91 -1.68 1.71
CA ALA A 16 -15.98 -2.21 0.71
C ALA A 16 -15.99 -3.75 0.65
N ASP A 17 -16.26 -4.42 1.77
CA ASP A 17 -16.33 -5.88 1.84
C ASP A 17 -17.75 -6.44 1.60
N GLY A 18 -18.75 -5.58 1.41
CA GLY A 18 -20.14 -5.98 1.17
C GLY A 18 -20.78 -6.69 2.35
N SER A 19 -20.31 -6.44 3.58
CA SER A 19 -20.85 -7.04 4.80
C SER A 19 -22.25 -6.52 5.16
N GLY A 20 -22.70 -5.44 4.54
CA GLY A 20 -23.91 -4.71 4.90
C GLY A 20 -23.71 -3.81 6.12
N THR A 21 -22.46 -3.57 6.54
CA THR A 21 -22.11 -2.69 7.66
C THR A 21 -20.81 -1.95 7.38
N ILE A 22 -20.77 -0.64 7.59
CA ILE A 22 -19.54 0.13 7.44
C ILE A 22 -18.69 -0.02 8.70
N LYS A 23 -17.57 -0.72 8.60
CA LYS A 23 -16.58 -0.82 9.67
C LYS A 23 -15.77 0.47 9.79
N PHE A 24 -15.16 0.68 10.96
CA PHE A 24 -14.42 1.93 11.25
C PHE A 24 -13.25 2.15 10.29
N ASP A 25 -12.51 1.10 9.96
CA ASP A 25 -11.41 1.11 9.00
C ASP A 25 -11.88 1.41 7.57
N GLU A 26 -13.00 0.83 7.14
CA GLU A 26 -13.63 1.14 5.84
C GLU A 26 -14.05 2.61 5.76
N PHE A 27 -14.66 3.13 6.82
CA PHE A 27 -15.01 4.55 6.91
C PHE A 27 -13.77 5.44 6.81
N MET A 28 -12.73 5.15 7.59
CA MET A 28 -11.48 5.93 7.59
C MET A 28 -10.77 5.89 6.23
N ARG A 29 -10.85 4.76 5.51
CA ARG A 29 -10.31 4.61 4.15
C ARG A 29 -11.13 5.42 3.15
N ALA A 30 -12.46 5.40 3.24
CA ALA A 30 -13.36 6.10 2.32
C ALA A 30 -13.30 7.63 2.45
N ILE A 31 -13.06 8.18 3.64
CA ILE A 31 -12.91 9.63 3.86
C ILE A 31 -11.49 10.16 3.58
N ARG A 32 -10.53 9.26 3.33
CA ARG A 32 -9.13 9.62 3.12
C ARG A 32 -9.00 10.52 1.89
N PRO A 33 -8.23 11.63 1.97
CA PRO A 33 -7.99 12.47 0.80
C PRO A 33 -7.23 11.69 -0.27
N ARG A 34 -7.55 11.97 -1.54
CA ARG A 34 -6.80 11.42 -2.67
C ARG A 34 -5.39 12.00 -2.69
N MET A 35 -4.41 11.19 -3.05
CA MET A 35 -3.04 11.66 -3.26
C MET A 35 -2.99 12.69 -4.39
N THR A 36 -2.09 13.67 -4.24
CA THR A 36 -1.79 14.61 -5.33
C THR A 36 -1.18 13.85 -6.52
N PRO A 37 -1.32 14.35 -7.76
CA PRO A 37 -0.74 13.70 -8.94
C PRO A 37 0.78 13.48 -8.82
N SER A 38 1.49 14.41 -8.18
CA SER A 38 2.94 14.30 -7.94
C SER A 38 3.30 13.13 -7.03
N ARG A 39 2.57 12.96 -5.92
CA ARG A 39 2.78 11.83 -4.99
C ARG A 39 2.40 10.51 -5.65
N LEU A 40 1.28 10.49 -6.38
CA LEU A 40 0.84 9.31 -7.12
C LEU A 40 1.90 8.86 -8.14
N ALA A 41 2.46 9.80 -8.93
CA ALA A 41 3.49 9.48 -9.91
C ALA A 41 4.76 8.88 -9.27
N LEU A 42 5.13 9.30 -8.06
CA LEU A 42 6.25 8.70 -7.32
C LEU A 42 5.93 7.27 -6.85
N VAL A 43 4.72 7.04 -6.38
CA VAL A 43 4.24 5.71 -5.97
C VAL A 43 4.18 4.76 -7.15
N GLU A 44 3.65 5.22 -8.29
CA GLU A 44 3.64 4.43 -9.53
C GLU A 44 5.05 4.15 -10.04
N LYS A 45 5.97 5.12 -9.95
CA LYS A 45 7.39 4.93 -10.29
C LYS A 45 8.06 3.91 -9.37
N ALA A 46 7.74 3.91 -8.07
CA ALA A 46 8.23 2.91 -7.13
C ALA A 46 7.70 1.51 -7.47
N PHE A 47 6.39 1.39 -7.74
CA PHE A 47 5.77 0.12 -8.12
C PHE A 47 6.39 -0.45 -9.40
N ALA A 48 6.50 0.35 -10.45
CA ALA A 48 7.10 -0.07 -11.73
C ALA A 48 8.59 -0.44 -11.61
N LYS A 49 9.28 0.03 -10.59
CA LYS A 49 10.66 -0.38 -10.30
C LYS A 49 10.72 -1.73 -9.57
N LEU A 50 9.70 -2.03 -8.77
CA LEU A 50 9.61 -3.27 -8.01
C LEU A 50 9.13 -4.40 -8.91
N ASP A 51 8.07 -4.19 -9.69
CA ASP A 51 7.51 -5.16 -10.65
C ASP A 51 8.52 -5.42 -11.79
N ARG A 52 9.43 -6.38 -11.58
CA ARG A 52 10.49 -6.74 -12.53
C ARG A 52 9.97 -7.74 -13.55
N SER A 53 9.06 -8.61 -13.13
CA SER A 53 8.35 -9.55 -13.99
C SER A 53 7.53 -8.84 -15.06
N GLY A 54 6.99 -7.66 -14.74
CA GLY A 54 6.07 -6.88 -15.58
C GLY A 54 4.68 -7.49 -15.66
N ASP A 55 4.31 -8.34 -14.70
CA ASP A 55 3.00 -9.01 -14.65
C ASP A 55 1.93 -8.19 -13.91
N GLY A 56 2.30 -7.00 -13.43
CA GLY A 56 1.41 -6.09 -12.73
C GLY A 56 1.28 -6.40 -11.23
N GLN A 57 2.09 -7.31 -10.70
CA GLN A 57 2.13 -7.69 -9.30
C GLN A 57 3.57 -7.68 -8.79
N VAL A 58 3.74 -7.33 -7.51
CA VAL A 58 5.05 -7.38 -6.85
C VAL A 58 5.06 -8.56 -5.89
N THR A 59 5.88 -9.55 -6.22
CA THR A 59 6.04 -10.76 -5.41
C THR A 59 7.34 -10.73 -4.60
N TYR A 60 7.56 -11.78 -3.80
CA TYR A 60 8.84 -12.00 -3.12
C TYR A 60 10.02 -12.01 -4.10
N ASP A 61 9.86 -12.63 -5.27
CA ASP A 61 10.93 -12.80 -6.25
C ASP A 61 11.34 -11.44 -6.87
N ASP A 62 10.38 -10.55 -7.08
CA ASP A 62 10.60 -9.19 -7.57
C ASP A 62 11.39 -8.33 -6.57
N MET A 63 11.09 -8.49 -5.29
CA MET A 63 11.71 -7.76 -4.19
C MET A 63 13.14 -8.21 -3.89
N GLN A 64 13.52 -9.42 -4.31
CA GLN A 64 14.84 -10.00 -4.04
C GLN A 64 15.95 -9.11 -4.63
N GLY A 65 16.77 -8.54 -3.76
CA GLY A 65 17.88 -7.65 -4.15
C GLY A 65 17.49 -6.20 -4.49
N VAL A 66 16.20 -5.83 -4.47
CA VAL A 66 15.77 -4.41 -4.45
C VAL A 66 15.79 -3.88 -3.02
N TYR A 67 15.15 -4.65 -2.12
CA TYR A 67 15.03 -4.33 -0.71
C TYR A 67 15.98 -5.21 0.10
N SER A 68 16.86 -4.60 0.91
CA SER A 68 17.83 -5.32 1.72
C SER A 68 17.40 -5.32 3.19
N VAL A 69 16.95 -6.47 3.68
CA VAL A 69 16.63 -6.69 5.11
C VAL A 69 17.86 -6.94 5.98
N ARG A 70 19.07 -6.87 5.42
CA ARG A 70 20.33 -7.16 6.10
C ARG A 70 20.60 -6.32 7.35
N ASN A 71 19.99 -5.16 7.45
CA ASN A 71 20.10 -4.27 8.62
C ASN A 71 18.90 -4.38 9.59
N HIS A 72 17.96 -5.28 9.32
CA HIS A 72 16.79 -5.48 10.19
C HIS A 72 17.22 -6.19 11.48
N PRO A 73 16.82 -5.72 12.68
CA PRO A 73 17.20 -6.33 13.95
C PRO A 73 16.91 -7.84 14.02
N ASP A 74 15.70 -8.25 13.63
CA ASP A 74 15.27 -9.65 13.59
C ASP A 74 16.02 -10.52 12.54
N TYR A 75 16.67 -9.90 11.56
CA TYR A 75 17.54 -10.64 10.61
C TYR A 75 18.93 -10.83 11.22
N LEU A 76 19.44 -9.78 11.89
CA LEU A 76 20.78 -9.76 12.49
C LEU A 76 20.91 -10.71 13.69
N ASN A 77 19.83 -10.88 14.46
CA ASN A 77 19.80 -11.82 15.59
C ASN A 77 19.45 -13.26 15.18
N GLY A 78 19.17 -13.50 13.89
CA GLY A 78 18.82 -14.83 13.35
C GLY A 78 17.41 -15.30 13.70
N GLU A 79 16.54 -14.45 14.24
CA GLU A 79 15.16 -14.81 14.58
C GLU A 79 14.27 -14.97 13.35
N LYS A 80 14.53 -14.22 12.28
CA LYS A 80 13.76 -14.27 11.03
C LYS A 80 14.66 -14.35 9.81
N THR A 81 14.24 -15.17 8.87
CA THR A 81 14.84 -15.26 7.54
C THR A 81 14.51 -14.02 6.70
N GLU A 82 15.30 -13.79 5.66
CA GLU A 82 15.02 -12.73 4.68
C GLU A 82 13.63 -12.89 4.06
N LYS A 83 13.24 -14.13 3.77
CA LYS A 83 11.92 -14.46 3.24
C LYS A 83 10.80 -14.06 4.21
N GLU A 84 10.88 -14.42 5.48
CA GLU A 84 9.85 -14.07 6.46
C GLU A 84 9.70 -12.55 6.65
N LEU A 85 10.80 -11.80 6.63
CA LEU A 85 10.76 -10.34 6.73
C LEU A 85 10.18 -9.69 5.48
N LEU A 86 10.57 -10.15 4.30
CA LEU A 86 10.02 -9.65 3.04
C LEU A 86 8.55 -10.03 2.89
N THR A 87 8.15 -11.25 3.22
CA THR A 87 6.73 -11.66 3.22
C THR A 87 5.92 -10.84 4.21
N LYS A 88 6.42 -10.62 5.43
CA LYS A 88 5.73 -9.77 6.41
C LYS A 88 5.61 -8.31 5.92
N PHE A 89 6.62 -7.82 5.22
CA PHE A 89 6.59 -6.50 4.62
C PHE A 89 5.59 -6.43 3.46
N LEU A 90 5.53 -7.42 2.57
CA LEU A 90 4.53 -7.50 1.50
C LEU A 90 3.11 -7.55 2.06
N ALA A 91 2.89 -8.35 3.10
CA ALA A 91 1.61 -8.42 3.81
C ALA A 91 1.17 -7.08 4.44
N SER A 92 2.07 -6.10 4.60
CA SER A 92 1.69 -4.75 5.04
C SER A 92 1.00 -3.93 3.94
N PHE A 93 1.24 -4.24 2.66
CA PHE A 93 0.60 -3.58 1.52
C PHE A 93 -0.76 -4.20 1.17
N GLU A 94 -0.94 -5.50 1.42
CA GLU A 94 -2.19 -6.24 1.16
C GLU A 94 -3.31 -5.91 2.18
N GLN A 95 -3.15 -4.88 3.01
CA GLN A 95 -4.15 -4.49 4.00
C GLN A 95 -5.44 -3.98 3.33
N GLY A 96 -6.49 -4.80 3.41
CA GLY A 96 -7.79 -4.56 2.81
C GLY A 96 -7.92 -5.02 1.36
N GLY A 97 -7.01 -5.88 0.92
CA GLY A 97 -7.12 -6.67 -0.31
C GLY A 97 -7.06 -8.17 -0.03
N VAL A 98 -6.54 -8.94 -0.98
CA VAL A 98 -6.35 -10.38 -0.83
C VAL A 98 -4.92 -10.61 -0.36
N VAL A 99 -4.75 -11.30 0.78
CA VAL A 99 -3.42 -11.66 1.28
C VAL A 99 -2.98 -12.96 0.62
N ASP A 100 -2.40 -12.86 -0.58
CA ASP A 100 -1.90 -14.00 -1.36
C ASP A 100 -0.37 -13.99 -1.57
N GLY A 101 0.32 -12.96 -1.06
CA GLY A 101 1.75 -12.77 -1.19
C GLY A 101 2.16 -12.06 -2.47
N ALA A 102 1.20 -11.50 -3.22
CA ALA A 102 1.41 -10.74 -4.43
C ALA A 102 0.74 -9.36 -4.29
N VAL A 103 1.56 -8.31 -4.22
CA VAL A 103 1.05 -6.96 -4.04
C VAL A 103 0.67 -6.38 -5.39
N THR A 104 -0.62 -6.13 -5.60
CA THR A 104 -1.12 -5.44 -6.79
C THR A 104 -0.82 -3.95 -6.77
N LYS A 105 -0.89 -3.29 -7.94
CA LYS A 105 -0.74 -1.84 -8.04
C LYS A 105 -1.74 -1.09 -7.15
N ASP A 106 -2.98 -1.56 -7.09
CA ASP A 106 -4.04 -0.91 -6.33
C ASP A 106 -3.81 -1.04 -4.81
N GLU A 107 -3.35 -2.19 -4.33
CA GLU A 107 -2.96 -2.39 -2.92
C GLU A 107 -1.78 -1.51 -2.54
N PHE A 108 -0.77 -1.43 -3.41
CA PHE A 108 0.39 -0.57 -3.19
C PHE A 108 0.00 0.92 -3.12
N ILE A 109 -0.88 1.37 -4.02
CA ILE A 109 -1.41 2.74 -4.04
C ILE A 109 -2.23 3.02 -2.79
N ASP A 110 -3.08 2.09 -2.36
CA ASP A 110 -3.92 2.31 -1.17
C ASP A 110 -3.09 2.43 0.10
N TYR A 111 -2.09 1.56 0.28
CA TYR A 111 -1.15 1.64 1.37
C TYR A 111 -0.49 3.04 1.41
N TYR A 112 0.03 3.49 0.26
CA TYR A 112 0.66 4.81 0.18
C TYR A 112 -0.31 5.97 0.27
N ALA A 113 -1.59 5.79 -0.06
CA ALA A 113 -2.60 6.80 0.24
C ALA A 113 -2.69 7.03 1.76
N GLY A 114 -2.63 5.97 2.56
CA GLY A 114 -2.64 6.06 4.03
C GLY A 114 -1.40 6.78 4.58
N VAL A 115 -0.22 6.38 4.10
CA VAL A 115 1.04 7.05 4.47
C VAL A 115 1.03 8.52 4.04
N SER A 116 0.57 8.80 2.83
CA SER A 116 0.45 10.15 2.27
C SER A 116 -0.50 11.03 3.09
N ALA A 117 -1.65 10.50 3.51
CA ALA A 117 -2.60 11.22 4.36
C ALA A 117 -2.05 11.55 5.76
N SER A 118 -0.98 10.86 6.20
CA SER A 118 -0.27 11.13 7.45
C SER A 118 0.92 12.10 7.32
N ILE A 119 1.26 12.51 6.09
CA ILE A 119 2.40 13.38 5.77
C ILE A 119 1.88 14.67 5.15
N ASP A 120 2.06 15.77 5.87
CA ASP A 120 1.64 17.10 5.40
C ASP A 120 2.50 17.59 4.24
N GLU A 121 3.83 17.52 4.37
CA GLU A 121 4.78 18.12 3.43
C GLU A 121 5.13 17.20 2.25
N ASP A 122 4.85 17.65 1.02
CA ASP A 122 5.15 16.92 -0.22
C ASP A 122 6.65 16.61 -0.37
N ALA A 123 7.52 17.53 0.04
CA ALA A 123 8.97 17.35 -0.02
C ALA A 123 9.45 16.21 0.90
N TYR A 124 8.80 16.04 2.06
CA TYR A 124 9.10 14.93 2.96
C TYR A 124 8.61 13.60 2.39
N PHE A 125 7.41 13.57 1.80
CA PHE A 125 6.89 12.39 1.12
C PHE A 125 7.80 11.97 -0.05
N ASP A 126 8.25 12.91 -0.89
CA ASP A 126 9.18 12.65 -2.00
C ASP A 126 10.53 12.12 -1.50
N LEU A 127 11.12 12.76 -0.48
CA LEU A 127 12.37 12.30 0.13
C LEU A 127 12.24 10.89 0.70
N MET A 128 11.14 10.60 1.41
CA MET A 128 10.84 9.29 1.95
C MET A 128 10.75 8.24 0.83
N MET A 129 9.95 8.51 -0.22
CA MET A 129 9.79 7.61 -1.35
C MET A 129 11.10 7.33 -2.08
N ARG A 130 11.92 8.37 -2.32
CA ARG A 130 13.23 8.20 -2.94
C ARG A 130 14.21 7.43 -2.08
N THR A 131 14.17 7.61 -0.77
CA THR A 131 15.04 6.91 0.16
C THR A 131 14.66 5.45 0.29
N CYS A 132 13.36 5.16 0.49
CA CYS A 132 12.84 3.80 0.63
C CYS A 132 13.05 2.97 -0.64
N TRP A 133 12.81 3.56 -1.81
CA TRP A 133 12.81 2.84 -3.08
C TRP A 133 14.01 3.12 -3.98
N LYS A 134 14.97 3.93 -3.51
CA LYS A 134 16.18 4.34 -4.25
C LYS A 134 15.86 4.93 -5.64
N LEU A 135 14.90 5.85 -5.72
CA LEU A 135 14.35 6.44 -6.97
C LEU A 135 15.12 7.62 -7.54
#